data_AF-A0A2E4ZYK1-F1
#
_entry.id   AF-A0A2E4ZYK1-F1
#
_cell.length_a   1.000
_cell.length_b   1.000
_cell.length_c   1.000
_cell.angle_alpha   90.00
_cell.angle_beta   90.00
_cell.angle_gamma   90.00
#
_symmetry.space_group_name_H-M   'P 1'
#
loop_
_entity.id
_entity.type
_entity.pdbx_description
1 polymer ?
#
loop_
_entity_poly.entity_id
_entity_poly.type
_entity_poly.pdbx_seq_one_letter_code
_entity_poly.pdbx_strand_id
1 'polypeptide(L)' 'MGQDIPPGALVNYHPNGTKKLEEFYKGDLRHGLSTKWDANGTIIEQLRYEDDKLVETIVGNQPNRDGD' A
#
# COMPACT_ATOMS: atom_id res chain seq x y z
N MET A 1 -5.77 -15.35 16.18
CA MET A 1 -5.93 -14.89 14.78
C MET A 1 -4.68 -14.10 14.44
N GLY A 2 -3.60 -14.80 14.08
CA GLY A 2 -2.39 -14.13 13.58
C GLY A 2 -2.67 -13.70 12.16
N GLN A 3 -2.47 -12.42 11.85
CA GLN A 3 -2.29 -12.02 10.45
C GLN A 3 -0.97 -12.67 10.03
N ASP A 4 -1.06 -13.86 9.42
CA ASP A 4 0.06 -14.52 8.78
C ASP A 4 0.44 -13.63 7.59
N ILE A 5 1.39 -12.75 7.83
CA ILE A 5 1.95 -11.88 6.79
C ILE A 5 2.59 -12.86 5.80
N PRO A 6 2.06 -13.01 4.56
CA PRO A 6 2.58 -14.00 3.65
C PRO A 6 4.07 -13.71 3.42
N PRO A 7 4.91 -14.74 3.19
CA PRO A 7 6.38 -14.63 3.16
C PRO A 7 6.97 -13.75 2.03
N GLY A 8 6.18 -12.90 1.37
CA GLY A 8 6.59 -11.89 0.40
C GLY A 8 5.92 -10.53 0.61
N ALA A 9 5.27 -10.29 1.75
CA ALA A 9 4.71 -8.98 2.07
C ALA A 9 5.73 -8.10 2.79
N LEU A 10 5.97 -6.92 2.24
CA LEU A 10 6.81 -5.88 2.80
C LEU A 10 5.95 -4.95 3.63
N VAL A 11 6.20 -4.91 4.94
CA VAL A 11 5.48 -4.03 5.86
C VAL A 11 6.47 -3.07 6.50
N ASN A 12 6.29 -1.78 6.25
CA ASN A 12 7.02 -0.73 6.95
C ASN A 12 6.14 -0.11 8.02
N TYR A 13 6.78 0.29 9.10
CA TYR A 13 6.16 1.00 10.21
C TYR A 13 6.80 2.38 10.34
N HIS A 14 6.01 3.34 10.80
CA HIS A 14 6.47 4.64 11.26
C HIS A 14 7.21 4.48 12.60
N PRO A 15 8.04 5.46 13.00
CA PRO A 15 8.76 5.40 14.28
C PRO A 15 7.83 5.38 15.51
N ASN A 16 6.56 5.75 15.35
CA ASN A 16 5.54 5.65 16.38
C ASN A 16 4.91 4.24 16.51
N GLY A 17 5.30 3.28 15.66
CA GLY A 17 4.77 1.91 15.65
C GLY A 17 3.53 1.71 14.78
N THR A 18 3.01 2.75 14.13
CA THR A 18 1.88 2.65 13.21
C THR A 18 2.34 2.11 11.85
N LYS A 19 1.51 1.31 11.16
CA LYS A 19 1.82 0.89 9.78
C LYS A 19 2.04 2.13 8.90
N LYS A 20 3.05 2.09 8.05
CA LYS A 20 3.42 3.14 7.09
C LYS A 20 3.14 2.70 5.67
N LEU A 21 3.47 1.45 5.36
CA LEU A 21 3.34 0.86 4.03
C LEU A 21 3.19 -0.65 4.17
N GLU A 22 2.38 -1.25 3.33
CA GLU A 22 2.18 -2.69 3.20
C GLU A 22 2.06 -2.98 1.72
N GLU A 23 3.00 -3.75 1.19
CA GLU A 23 3.07 -4.15 -0.20
C GLU A 23 3.24 -5.65 -0.29
N PHE A 24 2.70 -6.26 -1.34
CA PHE A 24 2.82 -7.69 -1.57
C PHE A 24 3.68 -7.91 -2.81
N TYR A 25 4.61 -8.86 -2.70
CA TYR A 25 5.50 -9.25 -3.77
C TYR A 25 5.31 -10.74 -4.06
N LYS A 26 5.37 -11.07 -5.34
CA LYS A 26 5.33 -12.44 -5.85
C LYS A 26 6.61 -12.67 -6.64
N GLY A 27 7.59 -13.31 -6.00
CA GLY A 27 8.96 -13.35 -6.50
C GLY A 27 9.60 -11.96 -6.41
N ASP A 28 10.08 -11.43 -7.54
CA ASP A 28 10.71 -10.11 -7.64
C ASP A 28 9.75 -8.99 -8.08
N LEU A 29 8.47 -9.29 -8.30
CA LEU A 29 7.49 -8.36 -8.84
C LEU A 29 6.42 -7.99 -7.81
N ARG A 30 6.01 -6.72 -7.78
CA ARG A 30 4.87 -6.26 -6.96
C ARG A 30 3.59 -6.91 -7.44
N HIS A 31 2.88 -7.59 -6.56
CA HIS A 31 1.66 -8.31 -6.87
C HIS A 31 0.74 -8.35 -5.66
N GLY A 32 -0.42 -7.71 -5.77
CA GLY A 32 -1.41 -7.59 -4.70
C GLY A 32 -1.72 -6.14 -4.36
N LEU A 33 -2.19 -5.93 -3.13
CA LEU A 33 -2.70 -4.66 -2.66
C LEU A 33 -1.62 -3.87 -1.90
N SER A 34 -1.12 -2.79 -2.50
CA SER A 34 -0.25 -1.82 -1.83
C SER A 34 -1.08 -0.82 -1.06
N THR A 35 -0.95 -0.79 0.27
CA THR A 35 -1.63 0.18 1.13
C THR A 35 -0.62 1.02 1.88
N LYS A 36 -0.83 2.34 1.90
CA LYS A 36 0.02 3.32 2.58
C LYS A 36 -0.80 4.08 3.60
N TRP A 37 -0.22 4.24 4.77
CA TRP A 37 -0.85 4.93 5.88
C TRP A 37 -0.01 6.13 6.32
N ASP A 38 -0.70 7.17 6.76
CA ASP A 38 -0.09 8.30 7.43
C ASP A 38 0.35 7.94 8.86
N ALA A 39 1.11 8.81 9.53
CA ALA A 39 1.52 8.65 10.93
C ALA A 39 0.32 8.41 11.88
N ASN A 40 -0.88 8.87 11.53
CA ASN A 40 -2.11 8.62 12.28
C ASN A 40 -2.73 7.23 12.05
N GLY A 41 -2.22 6.44 11.10
CA GLY A 41 -2.80 5.16 10.71
C GLY A 41 -3.99 5.26 9.76
N THR A 42 -4.22 6.45 9.18
CA THR A 42 -5.21 6.66 8.13
C THR A 42 -4.65 6.25 6.78
N ILE A 43 -5.40 5.47 6.00
CA ILE A 43 -5.02 5.10 4.63
C ILE A 43 -5.02 6.38 3.79
N ILE A 44 -3.87 6.73 3.25
CA ILE A 44 -3.69 7.89 2.36
C ILE A 44 -3.52 7.47 0.90
N GLU A 45 -3.15 6.22 0.67
CA GLU A 45 -2.97 5.66 -0.66
C GLU A 45 -3.19 4.15 -0.64
N GLN A 46 -3.89 3.64 -1.65
CA GLN A 46 -4.21 2.24 -1.82
C GLN A 46 -4.26 1.93 -3.32
N LEU A 47 -3.37 1.04 -3.74
CA LEU A 47 -3.08 0.73 -5.13
C LEU A 47 -3.04 -0.79 -5.28
N ARG A 48 -3.50 -1.33 -6.40
CA ARG A 48 -3.39 -2.74 -6.72
C ARG A 48 -2.39 -2.93 -7.85
N TYR A 49 -1.42 -3.79 -7.61
CA TYR A 49 -0.41 -4.17 -8.59
C TYR A 49 -0.60 -5.62 -9.04
N GLU A 50 -0.39 -5.88 -10.33
CA GLU A 50 -0.31 -7.23 -10.88
C GLU A 50 0.95 -7.32 -11.73
N ASP A 51 1.91 -8.14 -11.28
CA ASP A 51 3.19 -8.39 -11.99
C ASP A 51 3.95 -7.09 -12.29
N ASP A 52 4.11 -6.26 -11.25
CA ASP A 52 4.70 -4.92 -11.23
C ASP A 52 3.92 -3.82 -11.98
N LYS A 53 2.72 -4.13 -12.48
CA LYS A 53 1.87 -3.14 -13.16
C LYS A 53 0.76 -2.65 -12.25
N LEU A 54 0.60 -1.33 -12.13
CA LEU A 54 -0.56 -0.73 -11.49
C LEU A 54 -1.80 -1.05 -12.32
N VAL A 55 -2.72 -1.85 -11.77
CA VAL A 55 -3.98 -2.21 -12.43
C VAL A 55 -5.16 -1.39 -11.92
N GLU A 56 -5.13 -0.97 -10.66
CA GLU A 56 -6.24 -0.26 -10.03
C GLU A 56 -5.72 0.70 -8.96
N THR A 57 -6.29 1.91 -8.94
CA THR A 57 -6.07 2.89 -7.88
C THR A 57 -7.36 2.99 -7.07
N ILE A 58 -7.33 2.54 -5.82
CA ILE A 58 -8.50 2.43 -4.95
C ILE A 58 -8.64 3.70 -4.10
N VAL A 59 -7.55 4.09 -3.45
CA VAL A 59 -7.44 5.35 -2.74
C VAL A 59 -6.20 6.03 -3.28
N GLY A 60 -6.36 7.01 -4.15
CA GLY A 60 -5.30 7.98 -4.39
C GLY A 60 -5.67 9.21 -3.60
N ASN A 61 -4.74 9.79 -2.83
CA ASN A 61 -4.80 11.23 -2.62
C ASN A 61 -4.60 11.88 -3.99
N GLN A 62 -5.63 11.84 -4.85
CA GLN A 62 -5.75 12.68 -6.01
C GLN A 62 -6.08 14.04 -5.41
N PRO A 63 -5.12 14.98 -5.27
CA PRO A 63 -5.53 16.36 -5.08
C PRO A 63 -6.39 16.65 -6.30
N ASN A 64 -7.66 16.99 -6.08
CA ASN A 64 -8.60 17.35 -7.12
C ASN A 64 -7.87 18.20 -8.17
N ARG A 65 -7.56 17.61 -9.33
CA ARG A 65 -7.10 18.36 -10.50
C ARG A 65 -8.35 18.75 -11.27
N ASP A 66 -9.08 19.68 -10.67
CA ASP A 66 -10.15 20.43 -11.29
C ASP A 66 -10.23 21.75 -10.50
N GLY A 67 -9.85 22.92 -11.02
CA GLY A 67 -9.27 23.25 -12.31
C GLY A 67 -8.68 24.67 -12.28
N ASP A 68 -7.73 24.92 -13.18
CA ASP A 68 -7.55 26.15 -14.00
C ASP A 68 -6.59 25.81 -15.15
#